data_AF-A0A964AU96-F1
#
_entry.id   AF-A0A964AU96-F1
#
_cell.length_a   1.000
_cell.length_b   1.000
_cell.length_c   1.000
_cell.angle_alpha   90.00
_cell.angle_beta   90.00
_cell.angle_gamma   90.00
#
_symmetry.space_group_name_H-M   'P 1'
#
loop_
_entity.id
_entity.type
_entity.pdbx_description
1 polymer ?
#
loop_
_entity_poly.entity_id
_entity_poly.type
_entity_poly.pdbx_seq_one_letter_code
_entity_poly.pdbx_strand_id
1 'polypeptide(L)'
;MRPMMWLALLPLACGDKDLNDSVPQDADGDGVVAAEDCDDAAATVFPGAEERCDGVDQDCDDAIDEGVTQTWYPDADQDGFGDADGGVEACSPPAGHLATGEDCDDADPDARPNGTEVCDDADNDCDGDVDEGLRSTFYEDADGDGYGRSTGSAQLCGPTSGYAEQTGDCDDGDAAVHPDQEDPCDEVDNDCDRAVDEDGPYWYADVDADSYGDPANTTRACTQPTGYVAAVADDDNTDCDDGSAATYPGAADRCDGDDNDCDSAVDEEYKAGWTLVTYHEEGEVYEVDPATGALTLLTTLALTGNPSTSDVREDGLSVIHDATDLSIKETDLCTSTVTDIGPTGAGILGGIGFGPGGILYGLDYNNDNTVRLDTSTGTASVIGGVGFDLGYTGLAYDCTHDILYGVDRTSQRLFQVDTSTGRLGSFVSVNLSWQVVGLEYDAARGLLLTSTGTDLYEIDPSTGSATHVGSFGTDRISDLAWHPPCN
;
A
#
# COMPACT_ATOMS: atom_id res chain seq x y z
N MET A 1 -65.96 -122.13 42.38
CA MET A 1 -66.26 -122.88 41.14
C MET A 1 -67.63 -122.43 40.64
N ARG A 2 -67.77 -122.10 39.34
CA ARG A 2 -69.06 -121.83 38.65
C ARG A 2 -70.10 -122.94 38.95
N PRO A 3 -71.45 -122.78 38.86
CA PRO A 3 -72.17 -122.03 37.82
C PRO A 3 -73.56 -121.38 38.16
N MET A 4 -74.15 -120.77 37.11
CA MET A 4 -75.53 -120.28 36.83
C MET A 4 -76.73 -120.75 37.68
N MET A 5 -77.72 -119.84 37.91
CA MET A 5 -79.14 -120.15 37.66
C MET A 5 -80.09 -118.91 37.57
N TRP A 6 -80.76 -118.78 36.41
CA TRP A 6 -82.18 -118.48 36.13
C TRP A 6 -82.92 -117.16 36.49
N LEU A 7 -83.17 -116.37 35.43
CA LEU A 7 -84.44 -115.85 34.86
C LEU A 7 -85.75 -115.81 35.71
N ALA A 8 -86.38 -114.62 35.80
CA ALA A 8 -87.83 -114.36 35.53
C ALA A 8 -88.23 -112.86 35.70
N LEU A 9 -89.21 -112.42 34.92
CA LEU A 9 -89.74 -111.04 34.70
C LEU A 9 -90.70 -110.47 35.79
N LEU A 10 -90.65 -109.12 35.98
CA LEU A 10 -91.67 -108.04 36.21
C LEU A 10 -92.98 -108.31 37.01
N PRO A 11 -93.61 -107.34 37.76
CA PRO A 11 -93.88 -105.95 37.32
C PRO A 11 -94.16 -104.83 38.39
N LEU A 12 -94.53 -103.63 37.87
CA LEU A 12 -95.54 -102.65 38.37
C LEU A 12 -95.19 -101.55 39.40
N ALA A 13 -95.95 -100.45 39.27
CA ALA A 13 -95.59 -99.04 39.50
C ALA A 13 -96.31 -98.31 40.68
N CYS A 14 -96.13 -96.97 40.71
CA CYS A 14 -96.66 -95.88 41.56
C CYS A 14 -95.87 -95.58 42.83
N GLY A 15 -95.47 -94.34 43.16
CA GLY A 15 -95.76 -93.03 42.60
C GLY A 15 -95.89 -92.03 43.76
N ASP A 16 -95.20 -90.88 43.70
CA ASP A 16 -95.72 -89.64 44.27
C ASP A 16 -95.12 -88.42 43.55
N LYS A 17 -95.97 -87.42 43.30
CA LYS A 17 -95.65 -86.11 42.70
C LYS A 17 -96.02 -85.05 43.74
N ASP A 18 -95.10 -84.10 43.95
CA ASP A 18 -95.31 -82.65 44.11
C ASP A 18 -94.20 -82.05 45.02
N LEU A 19 -93.60 -80.87 44.84
CA LEU A 19 -93.59 -79.81 43.83
C LEU A 19 -92.43 -78.85 44.21
N ASN A 20 -91.72 -78.35 43.20
CA ASN A 20 -90.90 -77.12 43.23
C ASN A 20 -89.53 -77.17 43.93
N ASP A 21 -88.58 -77.90 43.35
CA ASP A 21 -87.16 -77.51 43.39
C ASP A 21 -86.84 -77.02 41.98
N SER A 22 -86.91 -75.70 41.78
CA SER A 22 -86.45 -75.05 40.56
C SER A 22 -84.95 -75.28 40.48
N VAL A 23 -84.54 -76.30 39.74
CA VAL A 23 -83.13 -76.44 39.33
C VAL A 23 -82.74 -75.08 38.77
N PRO A 24 -81.69 -74.41 39.30
CA PRO A 24 -81.20 -73.17 38.73
C PRO A 24 -80.98 -73.39 37.24
N GLN A 25 -81.66 -72.60 36.43
CA GLN A 25 -81.59 -72.69 34.99
C GLN A 25 -80.40 -71.84 34.56
N ASP A 26 -79.45 -72.48 33.88
CA ASP A 26 -78.36 -71.88 33.11
C ASP A 26 -78.88 -71.88 31.67
N ALA A 27 -79.29 -70.71 31.17
CA ALA A 27 -80.05 -70.63 29.93
C ALA A 27 -79.16 -70.48 28.67
N ASP A 28 -77.91 -70.08 28.80
CA ASP A 28 -76.96 -69.91 27.70
C ASP A 28 -75.82 -70.94 27.67
N GLY A 29 -75.61 -71.68 28.76
CA GLY A 29 -74.73 -72.83 28.87
C GLY A 29 -73.27 -72.52 29.21
N ASP A 30 -72.97 -71.37 29.82
CA ASP A 30 -71.61 -71.03 30.25
C ASP A 30 -71.18 -71.66 31.60
N GLY A 31 -72.14 -72.23 32.33
CA GLY A 31 -71.92 -72.91 33.59
C GLY A 31 -72.14 -72.05 34.85
N VAL A 32 -72.58 -70.79 34.70
CA VAL A 32 -73.13 -69.95 35.77
C VAL A 32 -74.66 -70.03 35.72
N VAL A 33 -75.32 -69.80 36.85
CA VAL A 33 -76.79 -69.89 36.95
C VAL A 33 -77.37 -68.48 37.04
N ALA A 34 -78.59 -68.28 36.52
CA ALA A 34 -79.30 -66.99 36.48
C ALA A 34 -79.31 -66.11 37.75
N ALA A 35 -78.99 -66.66 38.92
CA ALA A 35 -78.92 -65.90 40.18
C ALA A 35 -77.55 -65.24 40.43
N GLU A 36 -76.51 -65.72 39.76
CA GLU A 36 -75.12 -65.27 39.86
C GLU A 36 -74.60 -64.70 38.54
N ASP A 37 -75.36 -64.87 37.46
CA ASP A 37 -75.10 -64.36 36.11
C ASP A 37 -75.84 -63.03 35.87
N CYS A 38 -75.13 -62.00 35.43
CA CYS A 38 -75.72 -60.70 35.13
C CYS A 38 -76.49 -60.66 33.79
N ASP A 39 -76.25 -61.61 32.87
CA ASP A 39 -77.07 -61.85 31.67
C ASP A 39 -77.09 -63.35 31.26
N ASP A 40 -77.95 -64.13 31.93
CA ASP A 40 -78.21 -65.58 31.71
C ASP A 40 -78.65 -65.99 30.29
N ALA A 41 -78.72 -65.04 29.35
CA ALA A 41 -78.98 -65.29 27.94
C ALA A 41 -77.73 -65.15 27.05
N ALA A 42 -76.58 -64.74 27.60
CA ALA A 42 -75.35 -64.45 26.89
C ALA A 42 -74.13 -65.13 27.53
N ALA A 43 -73.74 -66.29 27.00
CA ALA A 43 -72.62 -67.13 27.49
C ALA A 43 -71.21 -66.49 27.45
N THR A 44 -71.09 -65.20 27.13
CA THR A 44 -69.88 -64.39 27.21
C THR A 44 -69.92 -63.35 28.33
N VAL A 45 -71.01 -63.32 29.11
CA VAL A 45 -71.26 -62.40 30.21
C VAL A 45 -71.48 -63.25 31.46
N PHE A 46 -70.48 -63.34 32.32
CA PHE A 46 -70.51 -64.11 33.56
C PHE A 46 -69.39 -63.68 34.51
N PRO A 47 -69.52 -63.92 35.83
CA PRO A 47 -68.48 -63.61 36.81
C PRO A 47 -67.06 -64.04 36.42
N GLY A 48 -66.17 -63.07 36.17
CA GLY A 48 -64.78 -63.29 35.79
C GLY A 48 -64.53 -63.64 34.32
N ALA A 49 -65.45 -63.30 33.41
CA ALA A 49 -65.22 -63.29 31.97
C ALA A 49 -64.11 -62.27 31.57
N GLU A 50 -63.57 -62.38 30.35
CA GLU A 50 -62.64 -61.37 29.82
C GLU A 50 -63.45 -60.25 29.18
N GLU A 51 -63.22 -59.02 29.65
CA GLU A 51 -63.84 -57.81 29.13
C GLU A 51 -63.62 -57.65 27.62
N ARG A 52 -64.59 -57.05 26.97
CA ARG A 52 -64.56 -56.66 25.57
C ARG A 52 -65.17 -55.30 25.45
N CYS A 53 -64.53 -54.41 24.70
CA CYS A 53 -65.16 -53.12 24.48
C CYS A 53 -66.37 -53.18 23.54
N ASP A 54 -67.53 -53.47 24.11
CA ASP A 54 -68.83 -53.43 23.47
C ASP A 54 -69.90 -52.73 24.35
N GLY A 55 -69.49 -52.15 25.49
CA GLY A 55 -70.35 -51.41 26.40
C GLY A 55 -71.23 -52.30 27.27
N VAL A 56 -70.89 -53.59 27.36
CA VAL A 56 -71.48 -54.57 28.29
C VAL A 56 -70.43 -54.89 29.34
N ASP A 57 -70.87 -55.06 30.59
CA ASP A 57 -70.05 -55.61 31.69
C ASP A 57 -70.00 -57.13 31.50
N GLN A 58 -68.88 -57.69 31.04
CA GLN A 58 -68.78 -59.14 30.81
C GLN A 58 -68.53 -59.90 32.09
N ASP A 59 -67.78 -59.33 33.04
CA ASP A 59 -67.33 -60.04 34.22
C ASP A 59 -68.21 -59.83 35.47
N CYS A 60 -69.30 -59.09 35.30
CA CYS A 60 -70.34 -58.77 36.28
C CYS A 60 -69.82 -58.04 37.54
N ASP A 61 -68.79 -57.19 37.40
CA ASP A 61 -68.19 -56.45 38.53
C ASP A 61 -68.68 -54.99 38.71
N ASP A 62 -69.68 -54.58 37.92
CA ASP A 62 -70.24 -53.22 37.81
C ASP A 62 -69.30 -52.19 37.13
N ALA A 63 -68.11 -52.59 36.67
CA ALA A 63 -67.33 -51.85 35.69
C ALA A 63 -67.69 -52.30 34.27
N ILE A 64 -67.51 -51.41 33.30
CA ILE A 64 -67.83 -51.68 31.90
C ILE A 64 -66.57 -51.39 31.12
N ASP A 65 -66.12 -52.37 30.33
CA ASP A 65 -64.98 -52.27 29.43
C ASP A 65 -63.65 -51.90 30.18
N GLU A 66 -63.51 -52.28 31.45
CA GLU A 66 -62.29 -52.04 32.21
C GLU A 66 -61.12 -52.90 31.72
N GLY A 67 -59.91 -52.34 31.73
CA GLY A 67 -58.72 -53.03 31.23
C GLY A 67 -58.65 -53.24 29.71
N VAL A 68 -59.71 -52.89 28.96
CA VAL A 68 -59.77 -52.92 27.49
C VAL A 68 -59.93 -51.54 26.84
N THR A 69 -60.02 -50.50 27.66
CA THR A 69 -59.93 -49.09 27.25
C THR A 69 -58.47 -48.63 27.14
N GLN A 70 -58.25 -47.57 26.36
CA GLN A 70 -56.98 -46.86 26.32
C GLN A 70 -57.23 -45.35 26.42
N THR A 71 -56.23 -44.62 26.92
CA THR A 71 -56.27 -43.16 26.93
C THR A 71 -56.10 -42.62 25.50
N TRP A 72 -56.94 -41.66 25.15
CA TRP A 72 -56.87 -40.88 23.92
C TRP A 72 -56.72 -39.40 24.26
N TYR A 73 -55.79 -38.73 23.59
CA TYR A 73 -55.40 -37.34 23.85
C TYR A 73 -55.93 -36.46 22.73
N PRO A 74 -56.53 -35.30 23.00
CA PRO A 74 -57.01 -34.40 21.96
C PRO A 74 -55.81 -33.88 21.14
N ASP A 75 -56.03 -33.68 19.85
CA ASP A 75 -55.06 -33.17 18.88
C ASP A 75 -55.72 -31.98 18.17
N ALA A 76 -55.60 -30.80 18.77
CA ALA A 76 -56.35 -29.61 18.37
C ALA A 76 -55.69 -28.85 17.21
N ASP A 77 -54.37 -28.88 17.10
CA ASP A 77 -53.61 -28.25 16.01
C ASP A 77 -53.32 -29.18 14.82
N GLN A 78 -53.56 -30.48 14.97
CA GLN A 78 -53.49 -31.52 13.93
C GLN A 78 -52.07 -31.85 13.47
N ASP A 79 -51.10 -31.81 14.38
CA ASP A 79 -49.69 -32.11 14.10
C ASP A 79 -49.34 -33.61 14.19
N GLY A 80 -50.22 -34.41 14.83
CA GLY A 80 -50.05 -35.85 15.03
C GLY A 80 -49.62 -36.27 16.44
N PHE A 81 -49.52 -35.35 17.37
CA PHE A 81 -49.36 -35.56 18.80
C PHE A 81 -50.58 -34.98 19.52
N GLY A 82 -50.86 -35.45 20.73
CA GLY A 82 -52.01 -34.96 21.49
C GLY A 82 -51.59 -34.45 22.85
N ASP A 83 -52.39 -33.54 23.38
CA ASP A 83 -52.20 -32.90 24.69
C ASP A 83 -52.04 -33.95 25.79
N ALA A 84 -50.85 -34.03 26.39
CA ALA A 84 -50.56 -34.96 27.50
C ALA A 84 -51.50 -34.78 28.71
N ASP A 85 -52.01 -33.57 28.94
CA ASP A 85 -52.89 -33.22 30.07
C ASP A 85 -54.39 -33.43 29.75
N GLY A 86 -54.73 -33.64 28.48
CA GLY A 86 -56.11 -33.73 27.96
C GLY A 86 -56.72 -35.14 27.88
N GLY A 87 -56.01 -36.17 28.33
CA GLY A 87 -56.36 -37.58 28.09
C GLY A 87 -57.76 -38.03 28.57
N VAL A 88 -58.47 -38.79 27.72
CA VAL A 88 -59.76 -39.43 28.01
C VAL A 88 -59.74 -40.93 27.74
N GLU A 89 -60.34 -41.73 28.62
CA GLU A 89 -60.46 -43.19 28.41
C GLU A 89 -61.58 -43.52 27.43
N ALA A 90 -61.24 -44.27 26.37
CA ALA A 90 -62.22 -44.81 25.43
C ALA A 90 -61.66 -46.02 24.68
N CYS A 91 -62.53 -46.81 24.07
CA CYS A 91 -62.12 -48.00 23.33
C CYS A 91 -61.69 -47.76 21.89
N SER A 92 -62.15 -46.64 21.32
CA SER A 92 -61.84 -46.20 19.98
C SER A 92 -61.60 -44.70 20.03
N PRO A 93 -60.73 -44.14 19.17
CA PRO A 93 -60.39 -42.73 19.21
C PRO A 93 -61.66 -41.88 19.09
N PRO A 94 -61.96 -41.03 20.09
CA PRO A 94 -62.91 -39.95 19.89
C PRO A 94 -62.47 -39.07 18.70
N ALA A 95 -63.42 -38.34 18.12
CA ALA A 95 -63.09 -37.47 16.99
C ALA A 95 -62.05 -36.41 17.42
N GLY A 96 -60.94 -36.32 16.67
CA GLY A 96 -59.85 -35.39 16.96
C GLY A 96 -59.00 -35.79 18.17
N HIS A 97 -58.88 -37.09 18.47
CA HIS A 97 -57.97 -37.58 19.51
C HIS A 97 -57.03 -38.66 18.96
N LEU A 98 -55.84 -38.75 19.54
CA LEU A 98 -54.75 -39.66 19.20
C LEU A 98 -54.32 -40.51 20.41
N ALA A 99 -53.56 -41.57 20.17
CA ALA A 99 -53.07 -42.45 21.24
C ALA A 99 -51.79 -41.93 21.92
N THR A 100 -51.14 -40.95 21.31
CA THR A 100 -49.87 -40.35 21.74
C THR A 100 -50.14 -39.03 22.45
N GLY A 101 -49.87 -38.98 23.76
CA GLY A 101 -50.06 -37.81 24.62
C GLY A 101 -48.72 -37.19 24.99
N GLU A 102 -47.99 -36.70 23.99
CA GLU A 102 -46.61 -36.23 24.15
C GLU A 102 -46.44 -34.76 23.72
N ASP A 103 -47.54 -34.08 23.36
CA ASP A 103 -47.55 -32.67 22.97
C ASP A 103 -47.46 -31.76 24.21
N CYS A 104 -46.62 -30.73 24.12
CA CYS A 104 -46.41 -29.73 25.15
C CYS A 104 -47.21 -28.43 24.93
N ASP A 105 -47.70 -28.14 23.71
CA ASP A 105 -48.63 -27.05 23.40
C ASP A 105 -49.57 -27.42 22.24
N ASP A 106 -50.70 -28.08 22.56
CA ASP A 106 -51.76 -28.54 21.63
C ASP A 106 -52.46 -27.41 20.83
N ALA A 107 -52.02 -26.15 20.98
CA ALA A 107 -52.46 -25.04 20.16
C ALA A 107 -51.45 -24.64 19.07
N ASP A 108 -50.22 -25.15 19.11
CA ASP A 108 -49.12 -24.82 18.21
C ASP A 108 -48.56 -26.07 17.52
N PRO A 109 -48.85 -26.28 16.21
CA PRO A 109 -48.45 -27.49 15.53
C PRO A 109 -46.92 -27.62 15.36
N ASP A 110 -46.14 -26.58 15.68
CA ASP A 110 -44.69 -26.63 15.69
C ASP A 110 -44.08 -27.05 17.04
N ALA A 111 -44.86 -27.12 18.12
CA ALA A 111 -44.44 -27.54 19.46
C ALA A 111 -44.75 -29.02 19.73
N ARG A 112 -43.82 -29.90 19.39
CA ARG A 112 -44.07 -31.36 19.39
C ARG A 112 -42.81 -32.18 19.65
N PRO A 113 -42.91 -33.44 20.10
CA PRO A 113 -41.75 -34.28 20.38
C PRO A 113 -40.72 -34.36 19.25
N ASN A 114 -39.47 -33.97 19.53
CA ASN A 114 -38.39 -33.87 18.54
C ASN A 114 -38.71 -32.89 17.39
N GLY A 115 -39.50 -31.85 17.68
CA GLY A 115 -39.65 -30.66 16.88
C GLY A 115 -38.31 -30.00 16.56
N THR A 116 -38.34 -28.97 15.72
CA THR A 116 -37.15 -28.16 15.47
C THR A 116 -37.30 -26.90 16.26
N GLU A 117 -36.42 -26.69 17.23
CA GLU A 117 -36.35 -25.43 17.97
C GLU A 117 -36.34 -24.24 17.03
N VAL A 118 -37.12 -23.23 17.41
CA VAL A 118 -37.16 -21.90 16.84
C VAL A 118 -36.95 -20.93 17.99
N CYS A 119 -36.21 -19.86 17.76
CA CYS A 119 -35.88 -18.93 18.84
C CYS A 119 -37.04 -17.96 19.09
N ASP A 120 -38.09 -18.42 19.77
CA ASP A 120 -39.34 -17.72 20.03
C ASP A 120 -39.78 -17.73 21.50
N ASP A 121 -38.87 -18.14 22.39
CA ASP A 121 -39.10 -18.30 23.84
C ASP A 121 -40.12 -19.43 24.17
N ALA A 122 -40.39 -20.36 23.24
CA ALA A 122 -41.15 -21.59 23.46
C ALA A 122 -40.26 -22.84 23.40
N ASP A 123 -40.78 -23.96 23.91
CA ASP A 123 -40.17 -25.29 23.81
C ASP A 123 -40.84 -25.97 22.61
N ASN A 124 -40.18 -25.97 21.44
CA ASN A 124 -40.81 -26.48 20.21
C ASN A 124 -40.58 -27.99 20.04
N ASP A 125 -39.63 -28.58 20.75
CA ASP A 125 -39.32 -30.01 20.64
C ASP A 125 -39.81 -30.86 21.82
N CYS A 126 -40.43 -30.21 22.80
CA CYS A 126 -41.02 -30.74 24.02
C CYS A 126 -40.01 -31.51 24.90
N ASP A 127 -38.73 -31.12 24.90
CA ASP A 127 -37.70 -31.74 25.73
C ASP A 127 -37.54 -31.09 27.12
N GLY A 128 -38.17 -29.94 27.33
CA GLY A 128 -38.21 -29.17 28.58
C GLY A 128 -37.16 -28.06 28.70
N ASP A 129 -36.26 -27.92 27.73
CA ASP A 129 -35.43 -26.74 27.54
C ASP A 129 -36.12 -25.77 26.52
N VAL A 130 -35.68 -24.51 26.48
CA VAL A 130 -36.29 -23.47 25.62
C VAL A 130 -35.19 -22.82 24.78
N ASP A 131 -35.38 -22.83 23.45
CA ASP A 131 -34.47 -22.34 22.42
C ASP A 131 -33.03 -22.89 22.54
N GLU A 132 -32.87 -24.14 22.94
CA GLU A 132 -31.55 -24.70 23.21
C GLU A 132 -30.69 -24.78 21.95
N GLY A 133 -29.43 -24.32 22.07
CA GLY A 133 -28.51 -24.25 20.94
C GLY A 133 -28.82 -23.15 19.91
N LEU A 134 -29.88 -22.35 20.09
CA LEU A 134 -30.20 -21.22 19.20
C LEU A 134 -29.77 -19.85 19.73
N ARG A 135 -29.58 -19.73 21.05
CA ARG A 135 -29.14 -18.48 21.67
C ARG A 135 -27.62 -18.30 21.54
N SER A 136 -27.22 -17.09 21.18
CA SER A 136 -25.82 -16.67 21.14
C SER A 136 -25.54 -15.60 22.20
N THR A 137 -24.27 -15.44 22.58
CA THR A 137 -23.87 -14.39 23.53
C THR A 137 -23.70 -13.08 22.79
N PHE A 138 -24.41 -12.04 23.24
CA PHE A 138 -24.21 -10.68 22.80
C PHE A 138 -23.82 -9.79 23.98
N TYR A 139 -23.18 -8.66 23.72
CA TYR A 139 -22.63 -7.72 24.71
C TYR A 139 -23.32 -6.37 24.57
N GLU A 140 -23.71 -5.74 25.68
CA GLU A 140 -24.24 -4.37 25.70
C GLU A 140 -23.28 -3.45 24.94
N ASP A 141 -23.82 -2.66 24.02
CA ASP A 141 -23.11 -1.76 23.10
C ASP A 141 -23.89 -0.44 23.09
N ALA A 142 -23.42 0.56 23.86
CA ALA A 142 -24.18 1.78 24.11
C ALA A 142 -23.91 2.90 23.10
N ASP A 143 -22.80 2.87 22.37
CA ASP A 143 -22.44 3.85 21.35
C ASP A 143 -22.67 3.36 19.90
N GLY A 144 -22.83 2.05 19.71
CA GLY A 144 -23.23 1.41 18.46
C GLY A 144 -22.08 1.16 17.48
N ASP A 145 -20.84 1.00 17.95
CA ASP A 145 -19.68 0.73 17.08
C ASP A 145 -19.53 -0.75 16.67
N GLY A 146 -20.28 -1.66 17.30
CA GLY A 146 -20.26 -3.09 17.01
C GLY A 146 -19.34 -3.92 17.91
N TYR A 147 -18.72 -3.31 18.92
CA TYR A 147 -18.08 -3.94 20.07
C TYR A 147 -18.86 -3.57 21.33
N GLY A 148 -19.02 -4.55 22.24
CA GLY A 148 -19.71 -4.30 23.50
C GLY A 148 -18.83 -4.52 24.71
N ARG A 149 -19.17 -3.86 25.82
CA ARG A 149 -18.47 -4.01 27.10
C ARG A 149 -18.42 -5.46 27.59
N SER A 150 -17.25 -5.87 28.08
CA SER A 150 -17.01 -7.24 28.58
C SER A 150 -17.81 -7.66 29.82
N THR A 151 -18.52 -6.73 30.48
CA THR A 151 -19.24 -6.98 31.75
C THR A 151 -20.76 -6.97 31.66
N GLY A 152 -21.34 -6.77 30.46
CA GLY A 152 -22.78 -6.77 30.23
C GLY A 152 -23.16 -7.68 29.09
N SER A 153 -23.28 -9.00 29.32
CA SER A 153 -23.68 -9.95 28.27
C SER A 153 -25.05 -10.58 28.50
N ALA A 154 -25.72 -10.94 27.40
CA ALA A 154 -27.01 -11.61 27.37
C ALA A 154 -27.03 -12.76 26.34
N GLN A 155 -27.82 -13.81 26.62
CA GLN A 155 -28.12 -14.87 25.66
C GLN A 155 -29.34 -14.45 24.83
N LEU A 156 -29.16 -14.20 23.54
CA LEU A 156 -30.20 -13.69 22.64
C LEU A 156 -30.31 -14.56 21.39
N CYS A 157 -31.50 -14.54 20.80
CA CYS A 157 -31.85 -15.24 19.56
C CYS A 157 -31.22 -14.65 18.29
N GLY A 158 -30.62 -13.48 18.40
CA GLY A 158 -30.05 -12.77 17.26
C GLY A 158 -29.71 -11.32 17.57
N PRO A 159 -29.24 -10.58 16.55
CA PRO A 159 -28.83 -9.19 16.70
C PRO A 159 -29.95 -8.33 17.29
N THR A 160 -29.69 -7.74 18.45
CA THR A 160 -30.65 -6.91 19.18
C THR A 160 -30.09 -5.51 19.31
N SER A 161 -30.92 -4.48 19.11
CA SER A 161 -30.47 -3.09 19.23
C SER A 161 -29.93 -2.81 20.63
N GLY A 162 -28.75 -2.18 20.70
CA GLY A 162 -28.01 -1.94 21.94
C GLY A 162 -27.12 -3.10 22.38
N TYR A 163 -26.90 -4.08 21.49
CA TYR A 163 -25.99 -5.19 21.72
C TYR A 163 -25.13 -5.49 20.48
N ALA A 164 -23.87 -5.84 20.72
CA ALA A 164 -22.88 -6.27 19.75
C ALA A 164 -22.56 -7.78 19.87
N GLU A 165 -22.14 -8.39 18.77
CA GLU A 165 -21.60 -9.77 18.77
C GLU A 165 -20.18 -9.83 19.32
N GLN A 166 -19.40 -8.76 19.11
CA GLN A 166 -18.02 -8.67 19.55
C GLN A 166 -17.93 -8.05 20.94
N THR A 167 -16.89 -8.41 21.68
CA THR A 167 -16.57 -7.84 22.98
C THR A 167 -15.15 -7.29 22.96
N GLY A 168 -14.83 -6.45 23.93
CA GLY A 168 -13.48 -5.91 24.11
C GLY A 168 -13.44 -4.40 24.17
N ASP A 169 -14.58 -3.74 23.96
CA ASP A 169 -14.74 -2.31 24.15
C ASP A 169 -14.39 -1.92 25.59
N CYS A 170 -13.43 -1.00 25.70
CA CYS A 170 -12.91 -0.44 26.94
C CYS A 170 -13.57 0.89 27.34
N ASP A 171 -14.28 1.57 26.44
CA ASP A 171 -15.16 2.72 26.72
C ASP A 171 -16.44 2.71 25.86
N ASP A 172 -17.41 1.90 26.31
CA ASP A 172 -18.76 1.66 25.74
C ASP A 172 -19.65 2.92 25.50
N GLY A 173 -19.13 4.11 25.77
CA GLY A 173 -19.78 5.39 25.48
C GLY A 173 -19.11 6.20 24.37
N ASP A 174 -18.02 5.71 23.77
CA ASP A 174 -17.25 6.36 22.73
C ASP A 174 -16.90 5.40 21.58
N ALA A 175 -17.66 5.49 20.48
CA ALA A 175 -17.51 4.66 19.29
C ALA A 175 -16.14 4.77 18.57
N ALA A 176 -15.24 5.65 19.05
CA ALA A 176 -13.85 5.74 18.60
C ALA A 176 -12.88 4.92 19.47
N VAL A 177 -13.37 4.13 20.43
CA VAL A 177 -12.57 3.37 21.39
C VAL A 177 -13.00 1.89 21.39
N HIS A 178 -12.37 1.08 20.55
CA HIS A 178 -12.63 -0.35 20.46
C HIS A 178 -11.47 -1.10 19.77
N PRO A 179 -11.37 -2.45 19.92
CA PRO A 179 -10.25 -3.27 19.44
C PRO A 179 -9.77 -3.21 17.98
N ASP A 180 -10.49 -2.49 17.11
CA ASP A 180 -10.21 -2.39 15.68
C ASP A 180 -9.85 -0.94 15.26
N GLN A 181 -9.59 -0.06 16.23
CA GLN A 181 -9.18 1.31 15.99
C GLN A 181 -7.66 1.44 15.83
N GLU A 182 -7.22 2.52 15.19
CA GLU A 182 -5.84 3.00 15.34
C GLU A 182 -5.73 3.76 16.67
N ASP A 183 -4.54 3.78 17.26
CA ASP A 183 -4.25 4.49 18.52
C ASP A 183 -3.44 5.78 18.26
N PRO A 184 -4.12 6.88 17.86
CA PRO A 184 -3.46 8.15 17.58
C PRO A 184 -2.95 8.79 18.87
N CYS A 185 -2.10 9.80 18.72
CA CYS A 185 -1.53 10.54 19.84
C CYS A 185 -2.53 11.51 20.51
N ASP A 186 -3.53 10.99 21.22
CA ASP A 186 -4.57 11.74 21.91
C ASP A 186 -4.72 11.41 23.42
N GLU A 187 -3.79 10.63 23.97
CA GLU A 187 -3.71 10.16 25.35
C GLU A 187 -4.83 9.17 25.75
N VAL A 188 -5.51 8.57 24.77
CA VAL A 188 -6.52 7.51 24.95
C VAL A 188 -5.97 6.17 24.43
N ASP A 189 -6.44 5.07 25.02
CA ASP A 189 -6.20 3.69 24.54
C ASP A 189 -7.36 3.36 23.58
N ASN A 190 -7.24 3.75 22.31
CA ASN A 190 -8.34 3.66 21.34
C ASN A 190 -8.56 2.24 20.86
N ASP A 191 -7.52 1.42 20.82
CA ASP A 191 -7.59 0.02 20.35
C ASP A 191 -7.74 -1.01 21.49
N CYS A 192 -7.88 -0.53 22.73
CA CYS A 192 -8.11 -1.34 23.92
C CYS A 192 -7.05 -2.44 24.16
N ASP A 193 -5.83 -2.29 23.65
CA ASP A 193 -4.73 -3.25 23.82
C ASP A 193 -3.89 -3.00 25.10
N ARG A 194 -4.14 -1.86 25.77
CA ARG A 194 -3.47 -1.33 26.99
C ARG A 194 -2.11 -0.68 26.77
N ALA A 195 -1.65 -0.56 25.54
CA ALA A 195 -0.75 0.51 25.15
C ALA A 195 -1.57 1.80 24.98
N VAL A 196 -0.87 2.92 24.89
CA VAL A 196 -1.47 4.24 24.76
C VAL A 196 -0.53 4.99 23.83
N ASP A 197 -1.09 5.56 22.77
CA ASP A 197 -0.44 6.35 21.75
C ASP A 197 0.72 5.64 21.00
N GLU A 198 0.64 4.31 20.80
CA GLU A 198 1.66 3.53 20.07
C GLU A 198 1.57 3.66 18.55
N ASP A 199 0.47 4.21 18.07
CA ASP A 199 0.14 4.33 16.66
C ASP A 199 0.35 5.74 16.10
N GLY A 200 1.34 6.46 16.66
CA GLY A 200 1.78 7.78 16.20
C GLY A 200 2.37 7.82 14.77
N PRO A 201 2.70 9.03 14.27
CA PRO A 201 3.26 9.22 12.93
C PRO A 201 4.62 8.54 12.74
N TYR A 202 4.95 8.23 11.48
CA TYR A 202 6.27 7.75 11.09
C TYR A 202 7.33 8.85 11.17
N TRP A 203 8.50 8.45 11.66
CA TRP A 203 9.74 9.19 11.69
C TRP A 203 10.83 8.38 10.98
N TYR A 204 11.70 9.05 10.24
CA TYR A 204 12.71 8.46 9.35
C TYR A 204 14.09 8.79 9.90
N ALA A 205 14.98 7.81 10.01
CA ALA A 205 16.33 8.07 10.50
C ALA A 205 17.02 9.09 9.58
N ASP A 206 17.72 10.06 10.18
CA ASP A 206 18.48 11.12 9.50
C ASP A 206 19.90 11.09 10.07
N VAL A 207 20.75 10.27 9.45
CA VAL A 207 22.09 9.92 9.96
C VAL A 207 23.12 10.97 9.58
N ASP A 208 23.00 11.59 8.42
CA ASP A 208 23.91 12.61 7.93
C ASP A 208 23.49 14.06 8.24
N ALA A 209 22.28 14.25 8.77
CA ALA A 209 21.71 15.50 9.25
C ALA A 209 21.40 16.53 8.16
N ASP A 210 20.96 16.08 6.98
CA ASP A 210 20.52 16.96 5.89
C ASP A 210 19.01 17.28 5.90
N SER A 211 18.28 16.69 6.84
CA SER A 211 16.83 16.83 7.07
C SER A 211 15.92 15.98 6.17
N TYR A 212 16.50 15.12 5.35
CA TYR A 212 15.82 14.02 4.68
C TYR A 212 16.11 12.75 5.48
N GLY A 213 15.31 11.70 5.30
CA GLY A 213 15.47 10.50 6.11
C GLY A 213 15.21 9.21 5.36
N ASP A 214 15.84 8.14 5.86
CA ASP A 214 15.86 6.82 5.25
C ASP A 214 14.47 6.15 5.31
N PRO A 215 13.83 5.87 4.15
CA PRO A 215 12.53 5.18 4.08
C PRO A 215 12.60 3.73 4.57
N ALA A 216 13.77 3.12 4.59
CA ALA A 216 13.98 1.76 5.08
C ALA A 216 14.19 1.70 6.61
N ASN A 217 14.39 2.85 7.28
CA ASN A 217 14.65 2.93 8.71
C ASN A 217 13.67 3.89 9.40
N THR A 218 12.47 3.38 9.67
CA THR A 218 11.39 4.15 10.28
C THR A 218 11.04 3.72 11.69
N THR A 219 10.44 4.63 12.45
CA THR A 219 9.84 4.36 13.76
C THR A 219 8.57 5.19 13.97
N ARG A 220 7.61 4.70 14.76
CA ARG A 220 6.40 5.47 15.12
C ARG A 220 6.55 6.08 16.50
N ALA A 221 6.20 7.35 16.63
CA ALA A 221 6.19 8.06 17.90
C ALA A 221 5.36 9.34 17.83
N CYS A 222 4.77 9.75 18.95
CA CYS A 222 4.01 11.00 19.02
C CYS A 222 4.86 12.28 18.97
N THR A 223 6.14 12.15 19.26
CA THR A 223 7.10 13.24 19.20
C THR A 223 8.35 12.79 18.48
N GLN A 224 9.00 13.70 17.76
CA GLN A 224 10.23 13.44 17.03
C GLN A 224 11.29 12.74 17.89
N PRO A 225 11.65 11.48 17.57
CA PRO A 225 12.78 10.81 18.18
C PRO A 225 14.08 11.53 17.82
N THR A 226 15.09 11.43 18.70
CA THR A 226 16.41 12.02 18.40
C THR A 226 17.08 11.28 17.24
N GLY A 227 17.55 12.01 16.23
CA GLY A 227 18.20 11.44 15.04
C GLY A 227 17.21 10.93 13.99
N TYR A 228 15.95 11.39 14.05
CA TYR A 228 14.95 11.11 13.05
C TYR A 228 14.26 12.40 12.61
N VAL A 229 13.74 12.44 11.39
CA VAL A 229 12.96 13.54 10.81
C VAL A 229 11.58 13.07 10.39
N ALA A 230 10.63 14.01 10.23
CA ALA A 230 9.31 13.68 9.72
C ALA A 230 9.39 13.41 8.22
N ALA A 231 8.47 12.61 7.68
CA ALA A 231 8.27 12.57 6.23
C ALA A 231 8.04 14.00 5.72
N VAL A 232 8.78 14.37 4.69
CA VAL A 232 8.49 15.59 3.94
C VAL A 232 7.25 15.31 3.10
N ALA A 233 6.38 16.30 2.92
CA ALA A 233 4.96 16.11 2.59
C ALA A 233 4.62 15.49 1.21
N ASP A 234 5.59 14.97 0.48
CA ASP A 234 5.42 14.27 -0.80
C ASP A 234 6.11 12.89 -0.69
N ASP A 235 5.39 11.83 -1.02
CA ASP A 235 5.75 10.40 -0.80
C ASP A 235 6.98 9.94 -1.62
N ASP A 236 7.61 10.86 -2.36
CA ASP A 236 8.83 10.68 -3.16
C ASP A 236 10.08 11.29 -2.50
N ASN A 237 9.92 11.96 -1.36
CA ASN A 237 10.95 12.83 -0.78
C ASN A 237 11.69 12.15 0.39
N THR A 238 12.09 10.89 0.18
CA THR A 238 12.86 10.10 1.15
C THR A 238 14.28 9.90 0.66
N ASP A 239 15.24 9.99 1.57
CA ASP A 239 16.67 9.96 1.28
C ASP A 239 17.09 8.60 0.67
N CYS A 240 17.79 8.65 -0.46
CA CYS A 240 18.31 7.46 -1.15
C CYS A 240 19.72 7.06 -0.67
N ASP A 241 20.44 7.92 0.04
CA ASP A 241 21.69 7.63 0.75
C ASP A 241 21.85 8.46 2.05
N ASP A 242 21.24 7.98 3.13
CA ASP A 242 21.30 8.54 4.51
C ASP A 242 22.72 8.57 5.13
N GLY A 243 23.74 8.17 4.37
CA GLY A 243 25.15 8.37 4.71
C GLY A 243 25.77 9.64 4.13
N SER A 244 25.06 10.36 3.25
CA SER A 244 25.55 11.44 2.41
C SER A 244 24.61 12.63 2.38
N ALA A 245 24.94 13.68 3.17
CA ALA A 245 24.20 14.95 3.17
C ALA A 245 24.26 15.74 1.84
N ALA A 246 24.87 15.17 0.80
CA ALA A 246 24.87 15.70 -0.57
C ALA A 246 23.89 14.95 -1.49
N THR A 247 23.28 13.87 -0.99
CA THR A 247 22.40 12.98 -1.72
C THR A 247 21.03 13.05 -1.07
N TYR A 248 20.10 13.77 -1.68
CA TYR A 248 18.75 13.95 -1.17
C TYR A 248 17.81 14.40 -2.29
N PRO A 249 16.50 14.16 -2.15
CA PRO A 249 15.50 14.66 -3.09
C PRO A 249 15.65 16.14 -3.45
N GLY A 250 15.97 16.39 -4.73
CA GLY A 250 16.19 17.73 -5.29
C GLY A 250 17.57 18.33 -5.00
N ALA A 251 18.55 17.54 -4.58
CA ALA A 251 19.96 17.93 -4.68
C ALA A 251 20.34 18.18 -6.15
N ALA A 252 21.47 18.85 -6.39
CA ALA A 252 22.00 18.93 -7.74
C ALA A 252 22.92 17.74 -7.98
N ASP A 253 22.65 17.01 -9.05
CA ASP A 253 23.52 15.95 -9.53
C ASP A 253 24.96 16.43 -9.76
N ARG A 254 25.88 15.48 -9.77
CA ARG A 254 27.30 15.65 -10.11
C ARG A 254 27.69 14.59 -11.12
N CYS A 255 28.76 14.79 -11.89
CA CYS A 255 29.32 13.69 -12.70
C CYS A 255 30.13 12.69 -11.84
N ASP A 256 29.58 12.17 -10.74
CA ASP A 256 30.25 11.16 -9.91
C ASP A 256 29.65 9.76 -10.07
N GLY A 257 28.57 9.63 -10.86
CA GLY A 257 27.91 8.36 -11.13
C GLY A 257 27.00 7.91 -9.99
N ASP A 258 26.77 8.77 -9.00
CA ASP A 258 25.79 8.62 -7.95
C ASP A 258 24.55 9.46 -8.31
N ASP A 259 23.36 8.92 -8.04
CA ASP A 259 22.08 9.64 -8.14
C ASP A 259 21.99 10.54 -6.89
N ASN A 260 22.36 11.83 -7.03
CA ASN A 260 22.39 12.72 -5.87
C ASN A 260 21.00 13.29 -5.56
N ASP A 261 20.13 13.43 -6.55
CA ASP A 261 18.82 14.05 -6.37
C ASP A 261 17.69 13.05 -6.09
N CYS A 262 18.02 11.76 -6.04
CA CYS A 262 17.14 10.63 -5.77
C CYS A 262 15.99 10.45 -6.78
N ASP A 263 16.13 10.93 -8.01
CA ASP A 263 15.09 10.82 -9.05
C ASP A 263 15.19 9.53 -9.91
N SER A 264 16.17 8.67 -9.62
CA SER A 264 16.52 7.42 -10.32
C SER A 264 17.14 7.59 -11.71
N ALA A 265 17.41 8.81 -12.15
CA ALA A 265 18.39 9.09 -13.17
C ALA A 265 19.76 9.34 -12.51
N VAL A 266 20.80 9.42 -13.33
CA VAL A 266 22.18 9.54 -12.84
C VAL A 266 22.89 10.54 -13.74
N ASP A 267 23.41 11.60 -13.13
CA ASP A 267 24.17 12.69 -13.73
C ASP A 267 23.40 13.47 -14.82
N GLU A 268 22.07 13.45 -14.85
CA GLU A 268 21.25 14.02 -15.94
C GLU A 268 21.05 15.53 -15.83
N GLU A 269 21.18 16.08 -14.63
CA GLU A 269 21.01 17.51 -14.36
C GLU A 269 22.33 18.26 -14.31
N TYR A 270 23.44 17.53 -14.11
CA TYR A 270 24.76 18.12 -14.07
C TYR A 270 25.38 18.29 -15.45
N LYS A 271 25.30 19.51 -15.96
CA LYS A 271 26.08 19.93 -17.12
C LYS A 271 27.47 20.38 -16.66
N ALA A 272 28.42 19.45 -16.55
CA ALA A 272 29.79 19.77 -16.13
C ALA A 272 30.45 20.98 -16.83
N GLY A 273 30.11 21.26 -18.09
CA GLY A 273 30.64 22.43 -18.78
C GLY A 273 29.98 23.78 -18.40
N TRP A 274 28.89 23.77 -17.64
CA TRP A 274 28.24 24.99 -17.14
C TRP A 274 28.94 25.55 -15.90
N THR A 275 29.90 24.83 -15.32
CA THR A 275 30.85 25.40 -14.36
C THR A 275 32.06 25.97 -15.10
N LEU A 276 32.84 26.82 -14.44
CA LEU A 276 34.07 27.35 -15.03
C LEU A 276 35.10 26.21 -15.03
N VAL A 277 35.47 25.73 -16.21
CA VAL A 277 36.42 24.65 -16.36
C VAL A 277 37.70 25.11 -17.04
N THR A 278 38.78 24.37 -16.81
CA THR A 278 40.07 24.60 -17.43
C THR A 278 40.67 23.29 -17.92
N TYR A 279 41.35 23.36 -19.07
CA TYR A 279 42.03 22.21 -19.67
C TYR A 279 43.54 22.30 -19.44
N HIS A 280 44.12 21.20 -18.98
CA HIS A 280 45.57 21.03 -18.89
C HIS A 280 46.10 20.32 -20.14
N GLU A 281 47.33 20.62 -20.54
CA GLU A 281 47.96 20.02 -21.74
C GLU A 281 48.06 18.48 -21.68
N GLU A 282 48.00 17.88 -20.49
CA GLU A 282 48.06 16.42 -20.29
C GLU A 282 46.67 15.74 -20.35
N GLY A 283 45.61 16.49 -20.64
CA GLY A 283 44.24 15.98 -20.78
C GLY A 283 43.40 16.01 -19.50
N GLU A 284 43.97 16.45 -18.38
CA GLU A 284 43.22 16.70 -17.16
C GLU A 284 42.32 17.93 -17.33
N VAL A 285 41.07 17.81 -16.86
CA VAL A 285 40.09 18.89 -16.84
C VAL A 285 39.75 19.18 -15.40
N TYR A 286 39.85 20.45 -15.02
CA TYR A 286 39.58 20.90 -13.66
C TYR A 286 38.42 21.88 -13.65
N GLU A 287 37.57 21.79 -12.63
CA GLU A 287 36.69 22.87 -12.23
C GLU A 287 37.53 23.95 -11.52
N VAL A 288 37.22 25.21 -11.82
CA VAL A 288 37.87 26.38 -11.25
C VAL A 288 36.88 27.11 -10.36
N ASP A 289 37.21 27.27 -9.07
CA ASP A 289 36.46 28.17 -8.20
C ASP A 289 36.71 29.63 -8.66
N PRO A 290 35.70 30.35 -9.18
CA PRO A 290 35.89 31.70 -9.71
C PRO A 290 36.22 32.73 -8.63
N ALA A 291 36.01 32.43 -7.34
CA ALA A 291 36.32 33.34 -6.24
C ALA A 291 37.74 33.17 -5.69
N THR A 292 38.35 32.00 -5.86
CA THR A 292 39.67 31.67 -5.27
C THR A 292 40.71 31.21 -6.27
N GLY A 293 40.32 30.81 -7.48
CA GLY A 293 41.17 30.16 -8.47
C GLY A 293 41.60 28.74 -8.09
N ALA A 294 41.02 28.14 -7.06
CA ALA A 294 41.31 26.76 -6.67
C ALA A 294 40.81 25.78 -7.73
N LEU A 295 41.57 24.71 -7.94
CA LEU A 295 41.25 23.66 -8.91
C LEU A 295 40.74 22.39 -8.22
N THR A 296 39.66 21.82 -8.76
CA THR A 296 39.17 20.48 -8.43
C THR A 296 39.23 19.63 -9.69
N LEU A 297 39.92 18.48 -9.65
CA LEU A 297 40.00 17.59 -10.82
C LEU A 297 38.62 17.00 -11.11
N LEU A 298 38.08 17.27 -12.31
CA LEU A 298 36.81 16.70 -12.77
C LEU A 298 37.04 15.36 -13.47
N THR A 299 37.94 15.35 -14.46
CA THR A 299 38.21 14.16 -15.27
C THR A 299 39.58 14.21 -15.94
N THR A 300 40.02 13.09 -16.51
CA THR A 300 41.17 13.00 -17.41
C THR A 300 40.72 12.46 -18.76
N LEU A 301 40.73 13.33 -19.77
CA LEU A 301 40.37 13.00 -21.14
C LEU A 301 41.51 12.30 -21.85
N ALA A 302 41.19 11.28 -22.65
CA ALA A 302 42.14 10.57 -23.50
C ALA A 302 42.51 11.38 -24.77
N LEU A 303 43.04 12.59 -24.58
CA LEU A 303 43.50 13.45 -25.67
C LEU A 303 44.82 12.92 -26.25
N THR A 304 44.93 12.94 -27.58
CA THR A 304 46.13 12.47 -28.30
C THR A 304 46.97 13.60 -28.90
N GLY A 305 46.53 14.85 -28.74
CA GLY A 305 47.21 16.05 -29.22
C GLY A 305 47.27 17.15 -28.17
N ASN A 306 47.26 18.40 -28.61
CA ASN A 306 47.54 19.57 -27.77
C ASN A 306 46.31 20.48 -27.76
N PRO A 307 45.43 20.40 -26.74
CA PRO A 307 44.27 21.29 -26.65
C PRO A 307 44.77 22.74 -26.52
N SER A 308 44.32 23.57 -27.45
CA SER A 308 44.79 24.95 -27.60
C SER A 308 43.75 25.99 -27.19
N THR A 309 42.48 25.64 -27.28
CA THR A 309 41.36 26.47 -26.83
C THR A 309 40.11 25.60 -26.70
N SER A 310 39.17 26.01 -25.85
CA SER A 310 37.97 25.28 -25.51
C SER A 310 36.82 26.24 -25.21
N ASP A 311 35.60 25.83 -25.48
CA ASP A 311 34.42 26.50 -24.92
C ASP A 311 33.25 25.51 -24.77
N VAL A 312 32.23 25.87 -23.99
CA VAL A 312 31.09 25.01 -23.66
C VAL A 312 29.80 25.46 -24.34
N ARG A 313 29.07 24.48 -24.86
CA ARG A 313 27.74 24.65 -25.44
C ARG A 313 26.62 24.69 -24.39
N GLU A 314 25.46 25.16 -24.81
CA GLU A 314 24.23 25.18 -24.00
C GLU A 314 23.78 23.77 -23.55
N ASP A 315 24.14 22.72 -24.28
CA ASP A 315 23.87 21.33 -23.92
C ASP A 315 24.85 20.76 -22.87
N GLY A 316 25.86 21.53 -22.44
CA GLY A 316 26.85 21.11 -21.46
C GLY A 316 28.07 20.40 -22.05
N LEU A 317 28.03 20.08 -23.35
CA LEU A 317 29.15 19.49 -24.05
C LEU A 317 30.19 20.55 -24.39
N SER A 318 31.44 20.22 -24.14
CA SER A 318 32.56 21.11 -24.43
C SER A 318 33.08 20.86 -25.83
N VAL A 319 33.57 21.90 -26.49
CA VAL A 319 34.28 21.80 -27.76
C VAL A 319 35.69 22.29 -27.55
N ILE A 320 36.67 21.52 -27.99
CA ILE A 320 38.08 21.86 -27.91
C ILE A 320 38.67 21.93 -29.32
N HIS A 321 39.66 22.80 -29.53
CA HIS A 321 40.50 22.80 -30.72
C HIS A 321 41.88 22.21 -30.38
N ASP A 322 42.32 21.24 -31.18
CA ASP A 322 43.62 20.59 -31.02
C ASP A 322 44.65 21.18 -32.01
N ALA A 323 45.70 21.81 -31.47
CA ALA A 323 46.74 22.45 -32.27
C ALA A 323 47.69 21.45 -32.97
N THR A 324 47.63 20.16 -32.65
CA THR A 324 48.48 19.13 -33.26
C THR A 324 47.95 18.68 -34.61
N ASP A 325 46.63 18.45 -34.70
CA ASP A 325 45.97 17.96 -35.91
C ASP A 325 45.05 18.99 -36.58
N LEU A 326 44.89 20.19 -35.97
CA LEU A 326 44.07 21.30 -36.45
C LEU A 326 42.60 20.92 -36.63
N SER A 327 42.08 20.12 -35.71
CA SER A 327 40.67 19.70 -35.65
C SER A 327 39.97 20.27 -34.43
N ILE A 328 38.64 20.28 -34.48
CA ILE A 328 37.84 20.40 -33.26
C ILE A 328 37.32 19.04 -32.81
N LYS A 329 37.23 18.86 -31.51
CA LYS A 329 36.70 17.67 -30.84
C LYS A 329 35.61 18.09 -29.88
N GLU A 330 34.58 17.27 -29.77
CA GLU A 330 33.57 17.38 -28.73
C GLU A 330 34.01 16.55 -27.53
N THR A 331 33.84 17.09 -26.32
CA THR A 331 34.17 16.40 -25.08
C THR A 331 32.98 16.43 -24.14
N ASP A 332 32.62 15.26 -23.66
CA ASP A 332 31.65 15.07 -22.59
C ASP A 332 32.45 14.82 -21.32
N LEU A 333 32.36 15.77 -20.39
CA LEU A 333 33.14 15.75 -19.16
C LEU A 333 32.57 14.76 -18.13
N CYS A 334 31.28 14.41 -18.21
CA CYS A 334 30.71 13.37 -17.34
C CYS A 334 31.16 12.00 -17.80
N THR A 335 30.94 11.67 -19.08
CA THR A 335 31.32 10.35 -19.59
C THR A 335 32.81 10.22 -19.90
N SER A 336 33.56 11.32 -19.77
CA SER A 336 34.98 11.41 -20.12
C SER A 336 35.27 11.02 -21.58
N THR A 337 34.27 11.22 -22.46
CA THR A 337 34.36 10.83 -23.87
C THR A 337 34.88 11.99 -24.72
N VAL A 338 35.62 11.63 -25.76
CA VAL A 338 36.18 12.56 -26.74
C VAL A 338 35.77 12.08 -28.12
N THR A 339 35.00 12.91 -28.82
CA THR A 339 34.53 12.64 -30.19
C THR A 339 35.23 13.59 -31.16
N ASP A 340 35.98 13.04 -32.10
CA ASP A 340 36.62 13.83 -33.15
C ASP A 340 35.56 14.30 -34.16
N ILE A 341 35.35 15.62 -34.28
CA ILE A 341 34.36 16.19 -35.22
C ILE A 341 34.99 16.29 -36.61
N GLY A 342 36.21 16.82 -36.69
CA GLY A 342 36.96 16.91 -37.95
C GLY A 342 37.90 18.11 -38.05
N PRO A 343 38.73 18.13 -39.11
CA PRO A 343 39.70 19.20 -39.34
C PRO A 343 39.01 20.52 -39.65
N THR A 344 39.54 21.61 -39.09
CA THR A 344 38.99 22.95 -39.28
C THR A 344 39.32 23.51 -40.65
N GLY A 345 40.50 23.18 -41.19
CA GLY A 345 41.05 23.85 -42.37
C GLY A 345 41.53 25.28 -42.10
N ALA A 346 41.47 25.74 -40.84
CA ALA A 346 42.11 26.94 -40.34
C ALA A 346 43.53 26.62 -39.82
N GLY A 347 44.27 27.66 -39.42
CA GLY A 347 45.47 27.50 -38.60
C GLY A 347 45.14 27.11 -37.15
N ILE A 348 46.11 27.31 -36.26
CA ILE A 348 45.87 27.14 -34.83
C ILE A 348 44.85 28.19 -34.38
N LEU A 349 43.78 27.76 -33.73
CA LEU A 349 42.84 28.66 -33.09
C LEU A 349 43.39 29.06 -31.73
N GLY A 350 43.57 30.36 -31.52
CA GLY A 350 44.07 30.91 -30.26
C GLY A 350 42.99 31.07 -29.22
N GLY A 351 41.72 31.21 -29.64
CA GLY A 351 40.56 31.33 -28.77
C GLY A 351 39.31 30.95 -29.57
N ILE A 352 38.44 30.11 -29.01
CA ILE A 352 37.10 29.83 -29.52
C ILE A 352 36.07 30.28 -28.49
N GLY A 353 34.86 30.56 -28.96
CA GLY A 353 33.76 30.99 -28.11
C GLY A 353 32.41 30.85 -28.81
N PHE A 354 31.42 30.29 -28.12
CA PHE A 354 30.03 30.20 -28.53
C PHE A 354 29.39 31.58 -28.40
N GLY A 355 29.20 32.20 -29.55
CA GLY A 355 28.59 33.52 -29.66
C GLY A 355 27.07 33.45 -29.89
N PRO A 356 26.51 34.52 -30.47
CA PRO A 356 25.06 34.66 -30.64
C PRO A 356 24.45 33.49 -31.43
N GLY A 357 23.38 32.90 -30.87
CA GLY A 357 22.66 31.78 -31.49
C GLY A 357 23.41 30.44 -31.45
N GLY A 358 24.35 30.25 -30.51
CA GLY A 358 25.09 29.00 -30.34
C GLY A 358 26.11 28.73 -31.45
N ILE A 359 26.52 29.77 -32.18
CA ILE A 359 27.51 29.65 -33.26
C ILE A 359 28.90 29.72 -32.65
N LEU A 360 29.75 28.72 -32.95
CA LEU A 360 31.14 28.72 -32.52
C LEU A 360 31.98 29.66 -33.39
N TYR A 361 32.60 30.65 -32.76
CA TYR A 361 33.56 31.55 -33.40
C TYR A 361 34.98 31.16 -32.97
N GLY A 362 35.96 31.46 -33.82
CA GLY A 362 37.36 31.25 -33.52
C GLY A 362 38.24 32.37 -34.04
N LEU A 363 39.36 32.59 -33.36
CA LEU A 363 40.44 33.46 -33.80
C LEU A 363 41.59 32.61 -34.31
N ASP A 364 41.80 32.61 -35.63
CA ASP A 364 42.91 31.92 -36.28
C ASP A 364 44.19 32.74 -36.09
N TYR A 365 45.04 32.23 -35.20
CA TYR A 365 46.31 32.84 -34.81
C TYR A 365 47.31 32.89 -35.97
N ASN A 366 47.31 31.91 -36.88
CA ASN A 366 48.32 31.86 -37.93
C ASN A 366 47.96 32.68 -39.17
N ASN A 367 46.66 32.91 -39.39
CA ASN A 367 46.16 33.56 -40.59
C ASN A 367 45.50 34.92 -40.32
N ASP A 368 45.50 35.39 -39.07
CA ASP A 368 44.93 36.67 -38.64
C ASP A 368 43.46 36.84 -39.07
N ASN A 369 42.67 35.78 -38.92
CA ASN A 369 41.28 35.75 -39.33
C ASN A 369 40.36 35.43 -38.15
N THR A 370 39.17 36.02 -38.19
CA THR A 370 38.03 35.51 -37.44
C THR A 370 37.29 34.50 -38.31
N VAL A 371 37.03 33.33 -37.74
CA VAL A 371 36.32 32.23 -38.39
C VAL A 371 35.03 31.87 -37.64
N ARG A 372 34.08 31.28 -38.35
CA ARG A 372 32.97 30.52 -37.78
C ARG A 372 33.24 29.03 -37.97
N LEU A 373 33.01 28.23 -36.96
CA LEU A 373 33.20 26.79 -37.00
C LEU A 373 31.85 26.08 -37.08
N ASP A 374 31.76 25.09 -37.97
CA ASP A 374 30.66 24.17 -38.04
C ASP A 374 30.94 22.98 -37.09
N THR A 375 30.20 22.89 -35.99
CA THR A 375 30.38 21.86 -34.95
C THR A 375 29.94 20.45 -35.39
N SER A 376 29.35 20.29 -36.58
CA SER A 376 28.99 18.97 -37.13
C SER A 376 30.04 18.40 -38.09
N THR A 377 30.88 19.27 -38.67
CA THR A 377 31.88 18.89 -39.67
C THR A 377 33.31 19.28 -39.31
N GLY A 378 33.47 20.15 -38.31
CA GLY A 378 34.73 20.76 -37.91
C GLY A 378 35.11 21.99 -38.72
N THR A 379 34.51 22.18 -39.90
CA THR A 379 35.02 23.12 -40.91
C THR A 379 34.91 24.59 -40.49
N ALA A 380 35.98 25.34 -40.73
CA ALA A 380 36.05 26.78 -40.47
C ALA A 380 35.71 27.59 -41.74
N SER A 381 34.87 28.60 -41.57
CA SER A 381 34.53 29.61 -42.58
C SER A 381 35.05 30.97 -42.15
N VAL A 382 35.97 31.55 -42.92
CA VAL A 382 36.50 32.91 -42.66
C VAL A 382 35.39 33.94 -42.82
N ILE A 383 35.13 34.72 -41.77
CA ILE A 383 34.15 35.82 -41.78
C ILE A 383 34.78 37.20 -41.89
N GLY A 384 36.04 37.35 -41.47
CA GLY A 384 36.77 38.61 -41.57
C GLY A 384 38.24 38.48 -41.22
N GLY A 385 39.05 39.38 -41.78
CA GLY A 385 40.45 39.53 -41.38
C GLY A 385 40.56 40.50 -40.21
N VAL A 386 41.40 40.15 -39.23
CA VAL A 386 41.61 40.90 -38.00
C VAL A 386 42.39 42.19 -38.22
N GLY A 387 43.30 42.20 -39.20
CA GLY A 387 44.01 43.41 -39.63
C GLY A 387 45.27 43.75 -38.81
N PHE A 388 45.70 42.84 -37.94
CA PHE A 388 46.99 42.84 -37.25
C PHE A 388 47.37 41.41 -36.86
N ASP A 389 48.64 41.19 -36.52
CA ASP A 389 49.20 39.90 -36.07
C ASP A 389 48.56 39.51 -34.73
N LEU A 390 47.65 38.54 -34.77
CA LEU A 390 47.04 37.96 -33.59
C LEU A 390 48.12 37.19 -32.81
N GLY A 391 48.17 37.40 -31.51
CA GLY A 391 48.92 36.52 -30.60
C GLY A 391 48.09 35.30 -30.22
N TYR A 392 48.54 34.55 -29.21
CA TYR A 392 47.59 33.78 -28.39
C TYR A 392 46.49 34.71 -27.89
N THR A 393 45.26 34.21 -27.92
CA THR A 393 44.06 34.97 -27.61
C THR A 393 43.19 34.23 -26.62
N GLY A 394 42.12 34.86 -26.19
CA GLY A 394 40.96 34.21 -25.60
C GLY A 394 39.72 34.85 -26.22
N LEU A 395 38.59 34.16 -26.19
CA LEU A 395 37.34 34.64 -26.75
C LEU A 395 36.20 34.35 -25.77
N ALA A 396 35.42 35.36 -25.42
CA ALA A 396 34.33 35.24 -24.45
C ALA A 396 33.08 35.94 -24.95
N TYR A 397 31.91 35.35 -24.75
CA TYR A 397 30.66 35.93 -25.19
C TYR A 397 29.87 36.55 -24.03
N ASP A 398 29.74 37.87 -24.06
CA ASP A 398 28.79 38.60 -23.22
C ASP A 398 27.40 38.53 -23.86
N CYS A 399 26.64 37.55 -23.41
CA CYS A 399 25.25 37.35 -23.79
C CYS A 399 24.29 38.43 -23.31
N THR A 400 24.66 39.23 -22.29
CA THR A 400 23.80 40.30 -21.75
C THR A 400 23.79 41.53 -22.64
N HIS A 401 24.86 41.74 -23.41
CA HIS A 401 25.00 42.86 -24.35
C HIS A 401 25.18 42.44 -25.81
N ASP A 402 25.18 41.15 -26.13
CA ASP A 402 25.43 40.60 -27.47
C ASP A 402 26.82 40.98 -28.01
N ILE A 403 27.85 40.84 -27.16
CA ILE A 403 29.23 41.23 -27.45
C ILE A 403 30.16 40.03 -27.36
N LEU A 404 30.89 39.75 -28.43
CA LEU A 404 31.97 38.78 -28.43
C LEU A 404 33.29 39.49 -28.12
N TYR A 405 33.81 39.32 -26.91
CA TYR A 405 35.10 39.86 -26.51
C TYR A 405 36.22 38.95 -26.95
N GLY A 406 37.35 39.55 -27.34
CA GLY A 406 38.60 38.85 -27.49
C GLY A 406 39.74 39.62 -26.85
N VAL A 407 40.78 38.92 -26.47
CA VAL A 407 41.98 39.49 -25.87
C VAL A 407 43.20 39.02 -26.65
N ASP A 408 44.17 39.90 -26.91
CA ASP A 408 45.44 39.48 -27.55
C ASP A 408 46.65 39.67 -26.65
N ARG A 409 47.52 38.67 -26.68
CA ARG A 409 48.80 38.65 -25.99
C ARG A 409 49.76 39.74 -26.47
N THR A 410 49.81 39.99 -27.77
CA THR A 410 50.88 40.80 -28.40
C THR A 410 50.79 42.28 -27.98
N SER A 411 49.58 42.78 -27.87
CA SER A 411 49.28 44.20 -27.60
C SER A 411 48.61 44.42 -26.24
N GLN A 412 48.34 43.34 -25.49
CA GLN A 412 47.71 43.37 -24.16
C GLN A 412 46.45 44.23 -24.15
N ARG A 413 45.51 43.87 -25.01
CA ARG A 413 44.27 44.64 -25.18
C ARG A 413 43.08 43.71 -25.30
N LEU A 414 41.98 44.17 -24.74
CA LEU A 414 40.65 43.66 -24.95
C LEU A 414 40.07 44.35 -26.19
N PHE A 415 39.38 43.58 -27.01
CA PHE A 415 38.66 44.05 -28.18
C PHE A 415 37.30 43.39 -28.31
N GLN A 416 36.42 44.00 -29.10
CA GLN A 416 35.13 43.41 -29.47
C GLN A 416 35.22 42.84 -30.89
N VAL A 417 34.59 41.71 -31.15
CA VAL A 417 34.51 41.09 -32.47
C VAL A 417 33.12 41.36 -33.05
N ASP A 418 33.06 41.99 -34.22
CA ASP A 418 31.84 42.06 -35.01
C ASP A 418 31.56 40.68 -35.63
N THR A 419 30.58 39.97 -35.07
CA THR A 419 30.25 38.58 -35.46
C THR A 419 29.74 38.45 -36.89
N SER A 420 29.33 39.55 -37.54
CA SER A 420 28.83 39.57 -38.92
C SER A 420 29.93 39.78 -39.96
N THR A 421 30.97 40.55 -39.60
CA THR A 421 32.06 40.95 -40.50
C THR A 421 33.43 40.41 -40.12
N GLY A 422 33.55 39.76 -38.94
CA GLY A 422 34.81 39.28 -38.38
C GLY A 422 35.84 40.37 -38.11
N ARG A 423 35.41 41.63 -38.02
CA ARG A 423 36.31 42.77 -37.77
C ARG A 423 36.38 43.07 -36.29
N LEU A 424 37.55 43.50 -35.85
CA LEU A 424 37.76 43.90 -34.47
C LEU A 424 37.41 45.39 -34.27
N GLY A 425 36.64 45.63 -33.20
CA GLY A 425 36.12 46.92 -32.77
C GLY A 425 36.88 47.48 -31.56
N SER A 426 36.17 48.26 -30.73
CA SER A 426 36.70 49.00 -29.57
C SER A 426 37.85 48.32 -28.84
N PHE A 427 38.93 49.05 -28.57
CA PHE A 427 40.11 48.52 -27.88
C PHE A 427 40.25 49.15 -26.49
N VAL A 428 40.50 48.31 -25.49
CA VAL A 428 40.83 48.71 -24.12
C VAL A 428 42.15 48.05 -23.73
N SER A 429 43.13 48.83 -23.28
CA SER A 429 44.39 48.26 -22.79
C SER A 429 44.17 47.51 -21.49
N VAL A 430 44.71 46.31 -21.39
CA VAL A 430 44.61 45.44 -20.22
C VAL A 430 45.98 45.37 -19.56
N ASN A 431 46.07 45.65 -18.26
CA ASN A 431 47.34 45.68 -17.54
C ASN A 431 47.75 44.31 -16.99
N LEU A 432 47.85 43.30 -17.88
CA LEU A 432 48.29 41.95 -17.55
C LEU A 432 49.67 41.68 -18.13
N SER A 433 50.57 41.10 -17.33
CA SER A 433 52.00 41.04 -17.65
C SER A 433 52.44 39.77 -18.42
N TRP A 434 51.57 38.78 -18.64
CA TRP A 434 51.90 37.48 -19.22
C TRP A 434 50.79 36.88 -20.09
N GLN A 435 51.03 35.68 -20.66
CA GLN A 435 50.21 34.97 -21.65
C GLN A 435 48.76 34.86 -21.20
N VAL A 436 47.86 35.66 -21.79
CA VAL A 436 46.44 35.37 -21.69
C VAL A 436 46.15 34.22 -22.64
N VAL A 437 45.64 33.12 -22.08
CA VAL A 437 45.38 31.88 -22.83
C VAL A 437 43.90 31.51 -22.83
N GLY A 438 43.12 32.08 -21.92
CA GLY A 438 41.67 31.92 -21.91
C GLY A 438 40.92 33.13 -21.41
N LEU A 439 39.68 33.28 -21.87
CA LEU A 439 38.82 34.41 -21.56
C LEU A 439 37.38 33.91 -21.49
N GLU A 440 36.66 34.30 -20.45
CA GLU A 440 35.27 33.91 -20.26
C GLU A 440 34.46 35.01 -19.58
N TYR A 441 33.14 35.09 -19.79
CA TYR A 441 32.32 36.21 -19.28
C TYR A 441 31.42 35.80 -18.12
N ASP A 442 31.65 36.37 -16.94
CA ASP A 442 30.76 36.24 -15.80
C ASP A 442 29.58 37.22 -15.91
N ALA A 443 28.44 36.72 -16.40
CA ALA A 443 27.22 37.53 -16.55
C ALA A 443 26.65 38.03 -15.22
N ALA A 444 26.86 37.32 -14.11
CA ALA A 444 26.35 37.71 -12.80
C ALA A 444 27.15 38.90 -12.21
N ARG A 445 28.46 38.94 -12.46
CA ARG A 445 29.35 40.01 -11.99
C ARG A 445 29.60 41.11 -13.02
N GLY A 446 29.34 40.85 -14.30
CA GLY A 446 29.65 41.75 -15.41
C GLY A 446 31.16 41.91 -15.63
N LEU A 447 31.93 40.84 -15.36
CA LEU A 447 33.39 40.82 -15.44
C LEU A 447 33.84 39.72 -16.41
N LEU A 448 35.05 39.87 -16.96
CA LEU A 448 35.70 38.81 -17.72
C LEU A 448 36.66 38.05 -16.81
N LEU A 449 36.60 36.74 -16.81
CA LEU A 449 37.59 35.86 -16.19
C LEU A 449 38.65 35.50 -17.22
N THR A 450 39.91 35.47 -16.80
CA THR A 450 41.01 35.15 -17.71
C THR A 450 42.10 34.35 -17.00
N SER A 451 42.68 33.39 -17.72
CA SER A 451 43.80 32.59 -17.27
C SER A 451 45.11 33.14 -17.83
N THR A 452 46.12 33.27 -16.97
CA THR A 452 47.51 33.54 -17.39
C THR A 452 48.38 32.27 -17.47
N GLY A 453 47.75 31.09 -17.53
CA GLY A 453 48.41 29.78 -17.50
C GLY A 453 48.68 29.24 -16.09
N THR A 454 48.87 30.10 -15.09
CA THR A 454 49.15 29.73 -13.69
C THR A 454 48.21 30.37 -12.67
N ASP A 455 47.49 31.41 -13.08
CA ASP A 455 46.70 32.26 -12.20
C ASP A 455 45.42 32.70 -12.91
N LEU A 456 44.38 32.90 -12.10
CA LEU A 456 43.10 33.46 -12.50
C LEU A 456 43.07 34.96 -12.22
N TYR A 457 42.58 35.73 -13.19
CA TYR A 457 42.34 37.16 -13.06
C TYR A 457 40.92 37.51 -13.50
N GLU A 458 40.40 38.60 -12.94
CA GLU A 458 39.18 39.26 -13.40
C GLU A 458 39.56 40.56 -14.14
N ILE A 459 38.92 40.84 -15.27
CA ILE A 459 39.05 42.06 -16.05
C ILE A 459 37.69 42.78 -16.08
N ASP A 460 37.68 44.05 -15.70
CA ASP A 460 36.55 44.93 -16.00
C ASP A 460 36.58 45.30 -17.49
N PRO A 461 35.59 44.88 -18.31
CA PRO A 461 35.61 45.07 -19.76
C PRO A 461 35.54 46.56 -20.18
N SER A 462 35.06 47.44 -19.29
CA SER A 462 34.92 48.87 -19.57
C SER A 462 36.21 49.66 -19.33
N THR A 463 37.02 49.22 -18.37
CA THR A 463 38.24 49.92 -17.95
C THR A 463 39.53 49.19 -18.33
N GLY A 464 39.47 47.88 -18.58
CA GLY A 464 40.64 47.01 -18.78
C GLY A 464 41.43 46.77 -17.49
N SER A 465 40.88 47.17 -16.33
CA SER A 465 41.50 46.93 -15.04
C SER A 465 41.46 45.44 -14.74
N ALA A 466 42.64 44.85 -14.54
CA ALA A 466 42.78 43.44 -14.19
C ALA A 466 43.13 43.28 -12.70
N THR A 467 42.45 42.36 -12.01
CA THR A 467 42.66 42.03 -10.60
C THR A 467 42.99 40.56 -10.46
N HIS A 468 44.01 40.22 -9.68
CA HIS A 468 44.37 38.83 -9.39
C HIS A 468 43.35 38.20 -8.45
N VAL A 469 42.82 37.03 -8.82
CA VAL A 469 41.86 36.25 -8.01
C VAL A 469 42.63 35.22 -7.18
N GLY A 470 43.44 34.39 -7.83
CA GLY A 470 44.21 33.35 -7.16
C GLY A 470 45.08 32.53 -8.11
N SER A 471 45.82 31.57 -7.55
CA SER A 471 46.73 30.71 -8.30
C SER A 471 46.16 29.30 -8.44
N PHE A 472 46.29 28.73 -9.64
CA PHE A 472 45.84 27.37 -9.93
C PHE A 472 46.68 26.30 -9.23
N GLY A 473 47.91 26.63 -8.79
CA GLY A 473 48.82 25.66 -8.17
C GLY A 473 49.45 24.65 -9.14
N THR A 474 49.12 24.72 -10.43
CA THR A 474 49.75 23.98 -11.54
C THR A 474 50.27 24.95 -12.60
N ASP A 475 51.21 24.50 -13.43
CA ASP A 475 51.61 25.21 -14.64
C ASP A 475 50.82 24.68 -15.85
N ARG A 476 50.71 25.49 -16.91
CA ARG A 476 50.28 25.04 -18.25
C ARG A 476 48.79 24.74 -18.43
N ILE A 477 47.95 25.65 -17.92
CA ILE A 477 46.55 25.76 -18.37
C ILE A 477 46.49 26.23 -19.83
N SER A 478 45.71 25.52 -20.64
CA SER A 478 45.50 25.80 -22.07
C SER A 478 44.43 26.85 -22.34
N ASP A 479 43.30 26.84 -21.61
CA ASP A 479 42.19 27.77 -21.81
C ASP A 479 41.20 27.71 -20.62
N LEU A 480 40.26 28.65 -20.57
CA LEU A 480 39.05 28.59 -19.76
C LEU A 480 37.85 28.30 -20.66
N ALA A 481 36.88 27.55 -20.15
CA ALA A 481 35.60 27.36 -20.82
C ALA A 481 34.50 27.45 -19.78
N TRP A 482 33.39 28.11 -20.11
CA TRP A 482 32.24 28.21 -19.21
C TRP A 482 31.00 28.51 -20.04
N HIS A 483 29.88 27.89 -19.69
CA HIS A 483 28.57 28.32 -20.20
C HIS A 483 27.72 28.90 -19.05
N PRO A 484 27.94 30.16 -18.63
CA PRO A 484 27.15 30.74 -17.58
C PRO A 484 25.70 30.97 -18.05
N PRO A 485 24.70 30.68 -17.21
CA PRO A 485 23.30 30.95 -17.55
C PRO A 485 23.08 32.45 -17.73
N CYS A 486 22.62 32.82 -18.92
CA CYS A 486 22.36 34.20 -19.32
C CYS A 486 20.95 34.66 -18.94
N ASN A 487 20.60 34.55 -17.66
CA ASN A 487 19.28 34.81 -17.06
C ASN A 487 18.06 34.13 -17.69
#